data_AF-A0A0D6QQG1-F1
#
_entry.id   AF-A0A0D6QQG1-F1
#
_cell.length_a   1.000
_cell.length_b   1.000
_cell.length_c   1.000
_cell.angle_alpha   90.00
_cell.angle_beta   90.00
_cell.angle_gamma   90.00
#
_symmetry.space_group_name_H-M   'P 1'
#
loop_
_entity.id
_entity.type
_entity.pdbx_description
1 polymer ?
#
loop_
_entity_poly.entity_id
_entity_poly.type
_entity_poly.pdbx_seq_one_letter_code
_entity_poly.pdbx_strand_id
1 'polypeptide(L)'
;MKAGAAGKLVISIVPVAGTHVHPQAPLKITLSATPGLTLSKDKLGHKDAVDPKAEGPRFEVPFTAAQAGAQEARAKVDFFICSDQWCVKQARDVSVPVKVE
;
A
#
# COMPACT_ATOMS: atom_id res chain seq x y z
N MET A 1 -12.18 -7.32 13.41
CA MET A 1 -11.40 -8.59 13.44
C MET A 1 -10.98 -8.89 14.86
N LYS A 2 -10.70 -10.13 15.25
CA LYS A 2 -10.34 -10.44 16.64
C LYS A 2 -8.88 -10.11 16.97
N ALA A 3 -8.58 -9.79 18.23
CA ALA A 3 -7.19 -9.77 18.69
C ALA A 3 -6.52 -11.15 18.46
N GLY A 4 -5.24 -11.14 18.08
CA GLY A 4 -4.46 -12.28 17.64
C GLY A 4 -4.74 -12.73 16.19
N ALA A 5 -5.76 -12.20 15.52
CA ALA A 5 -6.08 -12.61 14.16
C ALA A 5 -5.10 -12.03 13.13
N ALA A 6 -4.79 -12.84 12.12
CA ALA A 6 -4.09 -12.40 10.93
C ALA A 6 -5.05 -11.73 9.94
N GLY A 7 -4.56 -10.73 9.23
CA GLY A 7 -5.23 -10.03 8.16
C GLY A 7 -4.27 -9.70 7.03
N LYS A 8 -4.78 -9.03 6.00
CA LYS A 8 -3.99 -8.61 4.85
C LYS A 8 -4.37 -7.18 4.49
N LEU A 9 -3.39 -6.28 4.52
CA LEU A 9 -3.52 -4.93 4.01
C LEU A 9 -3.31 -4.97 2.50
N VAL A 10 -4.27 -4.45 1.76
CA VAL A 10 -4.23 -4.40 0.30
C VAL A 10 -4.11 -2.94 -0.11
N ILE A 11 -3.09 -2.63 -0.91
CA ILE A 11 -2.90 -1.30 -1.49
C ILE A 11 -2.93 -1.48 -3.00
N SER A 12 -3.80 -0.74 -3.69
CA SER A 12 -3.91 -0.78 -5.14
C SER A 12 -3.80 0.63 -5.68
N ILE A 13 -2.88 0.84 -6.62
CA ILE A 13 -2.82 2.08 -7.38
C ILE A 13 -3.70 1.84 -8.61
N VAL A 14 -4.76 2.62 -8.77
CA VAL A 14 -5.68 2.53 -9.92
C VAL A 14 -5.47 3.76 -10.79
N PRO A 15 -4.68 3.67 -11.87
CA PRO A 15 -4.52 4.76 -12.82
C PRO A 15 -5.85 5.06 -13.52
N VAL A 16 -6.02 6.30 -13.94
CA VAL A 16 -7.10 6.66 -14.86
C VAL A 16 -6.76 6.16 -16.28
N ALA A 17 -7.77 5.96 -17.12
CA ALA A 17 -7.57 5.49 -18.49
C ALA A 17 -6.54 6.35 -19.26
N GLY A 18 -5.65 5.70 -20.01
CA GLY A 18 -4.56 6.37 -20.75
C GLY A 18 -3.36 6.74 -19.88
N THR A 19 -3.28 6.25 -18.64
CA THR A 19 -2.13 6.44 -17.76
C THR A 19 -1.67 5.14 -17.12
N HIS A 20 -0.40 5.07 -16.73
CA HIS A 20 0.19 3.91 -16.08
C HIS A 20 1.22 4.34 -15.02
N VAL A 21 1.50 3.45 -14.07
CA VAL A 21 2.63 3.65 -13.15
C VAL A 21 3.94 3.32 -13.85
N HIS A 22 4.91 4.23 -13.80
CA HIS A 22 6.17 4.06 -14.52
C HIS A 22 6.95 2.83 -14.00
N PRO A 23 7.33 1.87 -14.86
CA PRO A 23 7.82 0.56 -14.43
C PRO A 23 9.24 0.57 -13.83
N GLN A 24 10.05 1.58 -14.16
CA GLN A 24 11.46 1.69 -13.70
C GLN A 24 11.72 2.88 -12.77
N ALA A 25 10.79 3.84 -12.67
CA ALA A 25 11.00 5.02 -11.84
C ALA A 25 10.74 4.61 -10.38
N PRO A 26 11.29 5.34 -9.39
CA PRO A 26 11.09 5.00 -7.99
C PRO A 26 9.61 4.86 -7.63
N LEU A 27 9.23 3.67 -7.17
CA LEU A 27 7.98 3.39 -6.47
C LEU A 27 8.35 2.98 -5.05
N LYS A 28 7.88 3.76 -4.07
CA LYS A 28 8.14 3.54 -2.65
C LYS A 28 6.84 3.64 -1.88
N ILE A 29 6.52 2.58 -1.15
CA ILE A 29 5.44 2.60 -0.17
C ILE A 29 6.07 2.45 1.20
N THR A 30 5.83 3.42 2.08
CA THR A 30 6.23 3.34 3.49
C THR A 30 4.98 3.11 4.31
N LEU A 31 4.97 2.03 5.07
CA LEU A 31 3.86 1.61 5.91
C LEU A 31 4.18 1.88 7.37
N SER A 32 3.17 2.30 8.10
CA SER A 32 3.20 2.36 9.55
C SER A 32 1.85 1.92 10.09
N ALA A 33 1.81 1.57 11.37
CA ALA A 33 0.57 1.22 12.03
C ALA A 33 0.60 1.63 13.49
N THR A 34 -0.57 1.73 14.10
CA THR A 34 -0.69 1.85 15.56
C THR A 34 -0.13 0.60 16.25
N PRO A 35 0.31 0.69 17.52
CA PRO A 35 0.99 -0.41 18.22
C PRO A 35 0.22 -1.74 18.27
N GLY A 36 -1.11 -1.71 18.14
CA GLY A 36 -1.95 -2.91 18.12
C GLY A 36 -1.98 -3.64 16.77
N LEU A 37 -1.27 -3.17 15.75
CA LEU A 37 -1.11 -3.86 14.46
C LEU A 37 0.37 -4.09 14.15
N THR A 38 0.72 -5.34 13.86
CA THR A 38 2.07 -5.69 13.39
C THR A 38 2.00 -6.01 11.90
N LEU A 39 2.61 -5.16 11.08
CA LEU A 39 2.73 -5.39 9.63
C LEU A 39 3.95 -6.29 9.35
N SER A 40 3.85 -7.20 8.38
CA SER A 40 4.98 -8.08 8.02
C SER A 40 6.11 -7.33 7.29
N LYS A 41 5.81 -6.16 6.72
CA LYS A 41 6.75 -5.26 6.05
C LYS A 41 6.35 -3.81 6.32
N ASP A 42 7.35 -2.95 6.44
CA ASP A 42 7.20 -1.50 6.59
C ASP A 42 7.51 -0.74 5.29
N LYS A 43 8.12 -1.40 4.30
CA LYS A 43 8.53 -0.81 3.03
C LYS A 43 8.26 -1.75 1.87
N LEU A 44 7.74 -1.20 0.79
CA LEU A 44 7.50 -1.91 -0.47
C LEU A 44 8.02 -1.11 -1.65
N GLY A 45 8.38 -1.80 -2.71
CA GLY A 45 8.65 -1.23 -4.04
C GLY A 45 8.18 -2.15 -5.16
N HIS A 46 8.59 -1.88 -6.39
CA HIS A 46 8.15 -2.63 -7.59
C HIS A 46 8.20 -4.16 -7.45
N LYS A 47 9.27 -4.69 -6.81
CA LYS A 47 9.45 -6.14 -6.60
C LYS A 47 8.40 -6.79 -5.69
N ASP A 48 7.67 -5.99 -4.91
CA ASP A 48 6.64 -6.45 -3.98
C ASP A 48 5.24 -6.40 -4.60
N ALA A 49 5.12 -5.97 -5.86
CA ALA A 49 3.85 -5.98 -6.59
C ALA A 49 3.40 -7.43 -6.86
N VAL A 50 2.13 -7.71 -6.63
CA VAL A 50 1.51 -9.01 -6.89
C VAL A 50 1.47 -9.31 -8.39
N ASP A 51 1.21 -8.28 -9.20
CA ASP A 51 1.30 -8.32 -10.66
C ASP A 51 2.19 -7.16 -11.15
N PRO A 52 3.48 -7.43 -11.42
CA PRO A 52 4.42 -6.41 -11.89
C PRO A 52 4.12 -5.87 -13.30
N LYS A 53 3.23 -6.51 -14.06
CA LYS A 53 2.90 -6.11 -15.44
C LYS A 53 1.60 -5.32 -15.53
N ALA A 54 0.85 -5.20 -14.44
CA ALA A 54 -0.37 -4.41 -14.41
C ALA A 54 -0.07 -2.91 -14.58
N GLU A 55 -0.94 -2.20 -15.31
CA GLU A 55 -0.85 -0.73 -15.45
C GLU A 55 -0.89 -0.01 -14.09
N GLY A 56 -1.65 -0.60 -13.15
CA GLY A 56 -1.74 -0.21 -11.75
C GLY A 56 -1.29 -1.35 -10.81
N PRO A 57 -0.15 -1.25 -10.13
CA PRO A 57 0.34 -2.32 -9.27
C PRO A 57 -0.50 -2.46 -8.00
N ARG A 58 -0.70 -3.70 -7.60
CA ARG A 58 -1.32 -4.11 -6.34
C ARG A 58 -0.27 -4.68 -5.40
N PHE A 59 -0.38 -4.34 -4.13
CA PHE A 59 0.49 -4.80 -3.06
C PHE A 59 -0.33 -5.43 -1.94
N GLU A 60 0.22 -6.49 -1.35
CA GLU A 60 -0.41 -7.21 -0.27
C GLU A 60 0.57 -7.39 0.88
N VAL A 61 0.19 -6.88 2.06
CA VAL A 61 1.01 -6.95 3.28
C VAL A 61 0.23 -7.67 4.37
N PRO A 62 0.63 -8.91 4.71
CA PRO A 62 0.11 -9.58 5.88
C PRO A 62 0.30 -8.73 7.15
N PHE A 63 -0.66 -8.80 8.06
CA PHE A 63 -0.55 -8.18 9.37
C PHE A 63 -1.23 -9.02 10.45
N THR A 64 -0.86 -8.78 11.71
CA THR A 64 -1.50 -9.39 12.88
C THR A 64 -2.04 -8.30 13.79
N ALA A 65 -3.28 -8.46 14.27
CA ALA A 65 -3.89 -7.54 15.22
C ALA A 65 -3.55 -7.94 16.66
N ALA A 66 -2.51 -7.36 17.24
CA ALA A 66 -2.01 -7.73 18.57
C ALA A 66 -2.92 -7.27 19.72
N GLN A 67 -3.68 -6.19 19.54
CA GLN A 67 -4.48 -5.57 20.62
C GLN A 67 -5.87 -5.20 20.13
N ALA A 68 -6.88 -5.43 20.98
CA ALA A 68 -8.25 -4.98 20.74
C ALA A 68 -8.34 -3.44 20.72
N GLY A 69 -9.40 -2.92 20.11
CA GLY A 69 -9.69 -1.50 20.00
C GLY A 69 -9.54 -0.94 18.58
N ALA A 70 -9.66 0.38 18.48
CA ALA A 70 -9.47 1.10 17.23
C ALA A 70 -7.99 1.14 16.88
N GLN A 71 -7.64 0.56 15.73
CA GLN A 71 -6.30 0.56 15.19
C GLN A 71 -6.29 1.22 13.80
N GLU A 72 -5.11 1.57 13.32
CA GLU A 72 -4.95 2.21 12.02
C GLU A 72 -3.68 1.71 11.33
N ALA A 73 -3.78 1.37 10.05
CA ALA A 73 -2.64 1.21 9.16
C ALA A 73 -2.55 2.43 8.24
N ARG A 74 -1.35 2.98 8.07
CA ARG A 74 -1.06 4.11 7.20
C ARG A 74 -0.07 3.71 6.12
N ALA A 75 -0.26 4.26 4.93
CA ALA A 75 0.63 4.09 3.80
C ALA A 75 0.96 5.46 3.19
N LYS A 76 2.25 5.76 3.08
CA LYS A 76 2.78 6.85 2.26
C LYS A 76 3.29 6.28 0.95
N VAL A 77 2.69 6.68 -0.15
CA VAL A 77 2.90 6.11 -1.48
C VAL A 77 3.52 7.18 -2.38
N ASP A 78 4.79 7.03 -2.70
CA ASP A 78 5.53 7.82 -3.69
C ASP A 78 5.70 7.00 -4.97
N PHE A 79 5.26 7.55 -6.11
CA PHE A 79 5.38 6.88 -7.41
C PHE A 79 5.37 7.89 -8.55
N PHE A 80 5.58 7.43 -9.78
CA PHE A 80 5.43 8.23 -10.98
C PHE A 80 4.28 7.68 -11.82
N ILE A 81 3.38 8.57 -12.23
CA ILE A 81 2.30 8.25 -13.16
C ILE A 81 2.58 8.94 -14.50
N CYS A 82 2.45 8.20 -15.58
CA CYS A 82 2.78 8.63 -16.92
C CYS A 82 1.61 8.44 -17.88
N SER A 83 1.50 9.34 -18.83
CA SER A 83 0.78 9.18 -20.08
C SER A 83 1.78 9.09 -21.24
N ASP A 84 1.30 9.08 -22.48
CA ASP A 84 2.16 9.13 -23.67
C ASP A 84 2.95 10.45 -23.80
N GLN A 85 2.51 11.51 -23.14
CA GLN A 85 3.07 12.85 -23.30
C GLN A 85 3.84 13.37 -22.08
N TRP A 86 3.55 12.84 -20.89
CA TRP A 86 4.09 13.38 -19.65
C TRP A 86 4.26 12.30 -18.58
N CYS A 87 5.17 12.56 -17.64
CA CYS A 87 5.39 11.78 -16.45
C CYS A 87 5.49 12.72 -15.24
N VAL A 88 4.72 12.44 -14.19
CA VAL A 88 4.71 13.29 -12.98
C VAL A 88 4.87 12.44 -11.72
N LYS A 89 5.64 12.96 -10.77
CA LYS A 89 5.74 12.37 -9.43
C LYS A 89 4.43 12.58 -8.67
N GLN A 90 3.97 11.55 -7.98
CA GLN A 90 2.84 11.56 -7.07
C GLN A 90 3.29 11.15 -5.68
N ALA A 91 2.71 11.80 -4.67
CA ALA A 91 2.76 11.40 -3.27
C ALA A 91 1.32 11.31 -2.75
N ARG A 92 0.97 10.20 -2.11
CA ARG A 92 -0.36 9.96 -1.53
C ARG A 92 -0.23 9.35 -0.16
N ASP A 93 -0.99 9.88 0.79
CA ASP A 93 -1.13 9.32 2.12
C ASP A 93 -2.50 8.63 2.22
N VAL A 94 -2.51 7.39 2.68
CA VAL A 94 -3.71 6.57 2.83
C VAL A 94 -3.76 6.05 4.26
N SER A 95 -4.92 6.19 4.88
CA SER A 95 -5.21 5.67 6.22
C SER A 95 -6.34 4.64 6.13
N VAL A 96 -6.12 3.47 6.74
CA VAL A 96 -7.11 2.40 6.81
C VAL A 96 -7.43 2.12 8.28
N PRO A 97 -8.64 2.46 8.74
CA PRO A 97 -9.07 2.09 10.08
C PRO A 97 -9.28 0.58 10.16
N VAL A 98 -8.78 -0.04 11.23
CA VAL A 98 -8.95 -1.46 11.53
C VAL A 98 -9.61 -1.58 12.89
N LYS A 99 -10.85 -2.07 12.91
CA LYS A 99 -11.55 -2.37 14.16
C LYS A 99 -11.09 -3.74 14.66
N VAL A 100 -10.43 -3.78 15.81
CA VAL A 100 -10.06 -5.01 16.50
C VAL A 100 -10.99 -5.21 17.70
N GLU A 101 -11.59 -6.39 17.81
CA GLU A 101 -12.53 -6.80 18.86
C GLU A 101 -11.92 -7.88 19.75
#